data_AF-R2QZL9-F1
#
_entry.id   AF-R2QZL9-F1
#
_cell.length_a   1.000
_cell.length_b   1.000
_cell.length_c   1.000
_cell.angle_alpha   90.00
_cell.angle_beta   90.00
_cell.angle_gamma   90.00
#
_symmetry.space_group_name_H-M   'P 1'
#
loop_
_entity.id
_entity.type
_entity.pdbx_description
1 polymer ?
#
loop_
_entity_poly.entity_id
_entity_poly.type
_entity_poly.pdbx_seq_one_letter_code
_entity_poly.pdbx_strand_id
1 'polypeptide(L)'
;MELFCGLLFLIFLQNFTWIKLWQLFWVLSSLVLAIIDWDFLIVEMSIFWSTGIILLISGTFLFQLSWTQPLIICALFYLSQKILPNSLGLGDLWIIGLWSFFLSSYELLQVLFIASFSGLTFFGCQALRKKIPEQLPFVPFLFVGLLFILLKDR
;
A
#
# COMPACT_ATOMS: atom_id res chain seq x y z
N MET A 1 -11.98 6.41 -13.88
CA MET A 1 -11.72 5.18 -13.11
C MET A 1 -11.92 3.91 -13.93
N GLU A 2 -12.99 3.80 -14.72
CA GLU A 2 -13.30 2.60 -15.51
C GLU A 2 -12.19 2.22 -16.50
N LEU A 3 -11.64 3.19 -17.24
CA LEU A 3 -10.52 2.96 -18.16
C LEU A 3 -9.25 2.47 -17.44
N PHE A 4 -8.94 3.04 -16.28
CA PHE A 4 -7.78 2.64 -15.48
C PHE A 4 -7.94 1.23 -14.91
N CYS A 5 -9.13 0.92 -14.40
CA CYS A 5 -9.48 -0.43 -13.95
C CYS A 5 -9.38 -1.44 -15.11
N GLY A 6 -9.96 -1.13 -16.27
CA GLY A 6 -9.84 -1.96 -17.47
C GLY A 6 -8.39 -2.21 -17.90
N LEU A 7 -7.53 -1.21 -17.77
CA LEU A 7 -6.10 -1.34 -18.06
C LEU A 7 -5.38 -2.24 -17.05
N LEU A 8 -5.70 -2.14 -15.75
CA LEU A 8 -5.18 -3.07 -14.73
C LEU A 8 -5.60 -4.51 -15.00
N PHE A 9 -6.87 -4.74 -15.36
CA PHE A 9 -7.37 -6.06 -15.73
C PHE A 9 -6.64 -6.60 -16.97
N LEU A 10 -6.45 -5.79 -17.99
CA LEU A 10 -5.73 -6.22 -19.20
C LEU A 10 -4.29 -6.61 -18.86
N ILE A 11 -3.58 -5.75 -18.11
CA ILE A 11 -2.19 -5.98 -17.74
C ILE A 11 -2.06 -7.24 -16.87
N PHE A 12 -2.87 -7.40 -15.82
CA PHE A 12 -2.75 -8.52 -14.89
C PHE A 12 -3.34 -9.84 -15.40
N LEU A 13 -4.40 -9.79 -16.21
CA LEU A 13 -5.14 -10.99 -16.61
C LEU A 13 -4.76 -11.51 -18.00
N GLN A 14 -3.83 -10.86 -18.73
CA GLN A 14 -3.41 -11.28 -20.08
C GLN A 14 -2.99 -12.76 -20.14
N ASN A 15 -2.29 -13.24 -19.11
CA ASN A 15 -1.90 -14.64 -18.93
C ASN A 15 -2.45 -15.13 -17.60
N PHE A 16 -3.68 -15.65 -17.59
CA PHE A 16 -4.43 -15.98 -16.38
C PHE A 16 -3.68 -17.00 -15.51
N THR A 17 -3.39 -16.59 -14.27
CA THR A 17 -2.91 -17.46 -13.19
C THR A 17 -3.56 -17.03 -11.88
N TRP A 18 -3.76 -17.98 -10.96
CA TRP A 18 -4.34 -17.69 -9.63
C TRP A 18 -3.54 -16.65 -8.85
N ILE A 19 -2.22 -16.66 -8.99
CA ILE A 19 -1.31 -15.66 -8.39
C ILE A 19 -1.59 -14.26 -8.94
N LYS A 20 -1.76 -14.10 -10.26
CA LYS A 20 -2.02 -12.78 -10.86
C LYS A 20 -3.41 -12.27 -10.54
N LEU A 21 -4.40 -13.16 -10.42
CA LEU A 21 -5.73 -12.80 -9.94
C LEU A 21 -5.68 -12.30 -8.49
N TRP A 22 -4.91 -12.97 -7.64
CA TRP A 22 -4.68 -12.55 -6.26
C TRP A 22 -3.94 -11.20 -6.18
N GLN A 23 -2.90 -10.99 -6.99
CA GLN A 23 -2.21 -9.70 -7.10
C GLN A 23 -3.13 -8.59 -7.60
N LEU A 24 -3.99 -8.86 -8.59
CA LEU A 24 -4.98 -7.90 -9.09
C LEU A 24 -5.97 -7.52 -7.98
N PHE A 25 -6.46 -8.50 -7.20
CA PHE A 25 -7.32 -8.23 -6.05
C PHE A 25 -6.61 -7.34 -5.01
N TRP A 26 -5.33 -7.58 -4.75
CA TRP A 26 -4.52 -6.74 -3.87
C TRP A 26 -4.38 -5.30 -4.38
N VAL A 27 -4.08 -5.13 -5.67
CA VAL A 27 -3.99 -3.81 -6.33
C VAL A 27 -5.33 -3.08 -6.29
N LEU A 28 -6.44 -3.76 -6.54
CA LEU A 28 -7.77 -3.14 -6.50
C LEU A 28 -8.17 -2.76 -5.07
N SER A 29 -7.89 -3.61 -4.07
CA SER A 29 -8.13 -3.29 -2.66
C SER A 29 -7.33 -2.07 -2.21
N SER A 30 -6.05 -2.01 -2.57
CA SER A 30 -5.19 -0.86 -2.26
C SER A 30 -5.60 0.40 -3.02
N LEU A 31 -6.09 0.29 -4.26
CA LEU A 31 -6.67 1.40 -5.02
C LEU A 31 -7.89 1.97 -4.30
N VAL A 32 -8.81 1.12 -3.83
CA VAL A 32 -10.01 1.56 -3.09
C VAL A 32 -9.62 2.31 -1.82
N LEU A 33 -8.68 1.75 -1.04
CA LEU A 33 -8.16 2.41 0.17
C LEU A 33 -7.47 3.73 -0.15
N ALA A 34 -6.71 3.81 -1.24
CA ALA A 34 -6.06 5.04 -1.68
C ALA A 34 -7.07 6.13 -2.07
N ILE A 35 -8.16 5.78 -2.75
CA ILE A 35 -9.22 6.75 -3.09
C ILE A 35 -9.88 7.29 -1.82
N ILE A 36 -10.23 6.40 -0.88
CA ILE A 36 -10.85 6.80 0.38
C ILE A 36 -9.91 7.70 1.19
N ASP A 37 -8.62 7.36 1.26
CA ASP A 37 -7.62 8.17 1.94
C ASP A 37 -7.44 9.54 1.25
N TRP A 38 -7.49 9.60 -0.08
CA TRP A 38 -7.41 10.87 -0.82
C TRP A 38 -8.61 11.79 -0.56
N ASP A 39 -9.82 11.22 -0.50
CA ASP A 39 -11.06 12.00 -0.36
C ASP A 39 -11.41 12.33 1.10
N PHE A 40 -11.11 11.43 2.03
CA PHE A 40 -11.52 11.54 3.43
C PHE A 40 -10.36 11.65 4.42
N LEU A 41 -9.11 11.45 3.99
CA LEU A 41 -7.91 11.40 4.86
C LEU A 41 -8.04 10.39 6.01
N ILE A 42 -8.90 9.38 5.84
CA ILE A 42 -9.20 8.36 6.85
C ILE A 42 -9.08 7.00 6.18
N VAL A 43 -8.35 6.10 6.82
CA VAL A 43 -8.39 4.67 6.46
C VAL A 43 -9.63 4.05 7.07
N GLU A 44 -10.61 3.70 6.24
CA GLU A 44 -11.83 3.03 6.70
C GLU A 44 -11.51 1.59 7.14
N MET A 45 -11.37 1.41 8.45
CA MET A 45 -10.95 0.14 9.05
C MET A 45 -11.85 -1.03 8.67
N SER A 46 -13.16 -0.82 8.51
CA SER A 46 -14.11 -1.87 8.11
C SER A 46 -13.75 -2.49 6.75
N ILE A 47 -13.46 -1.64 5.77
CA ILE A 47 -13.08 -2.05 4.41
C ILE A 47 -11.70 -2.68 4.46
N PHE A 48 -10.75 -2.06 5.15
CA PHE A 48 -9.39 -2.58 5.30
C PHE A 48 -9.38 -4.00 5.89
N TRP A 49 -10.10 -4.24 6.99
CA TRP A 49 -10.16 -5.56 7.62
C TRP A 49 -10.85 -6.57 6.72
N SER A 50 -11.96 -6.18 6.08
CA SER A 50 -12.70 -7.08 5.18
C SER A 50 -11.84 -7.52 3.99
N THR A 51 -11.20 -6.58 3.28
CA THR A 51 -10.34 -6.92 2.14
C THR A 51 -9.02 -7.55 2.58
N GLY A 52 -8.46 -7.12 3.71
CA GLY A 52 -7.22 -7.61 4.27
C GLY A 52 -7.30 -9.05 4.77
N ILE A 53 -8.39 -9.44 5.43
CA ILE A 53 -8.61 -10.83 5.87
C ILE A 53 -8.74 -11.74 4.66
N ILE A 54 -9.51 -11.33 3.64
CA ILE A 54 -9.62 -12.09 2.39
C ILE A 54 -8.26 -12.24 1.72
N LEU A 55 -7.47 -11.16 1.68
CA LEU A 55 -6.12 -11.18 1.10
C LEU A 55 -5.17 -12.11 1.87
N LEU A 56 -5.19 -12.07 3.21
CA LEU A 56 -4.39 -12.94 4.08
C LEU A 56 -4.78 -14.40 3.91
N ILE A 57 -6.05 -14.74 3.99
CA ILE A 57 -6.53 -16.12 3.84
C ILE A 57 -6.17 -16.65 2.46
N SER A 58 -6.44 -15.89 1.39
CA SER A 58 -6.09 -16.33 0.04
C SER A 58 -4.57 -16.41 -0.17
N GLY A 59 -3.81 -15.53 0.47
CA GLY A 59 -2.35 -15.54 0.44
C GLY A 59 -1.73 -16.73 1.17
N THR A 60 -2.31 -17.22 2.27
CA THR A 60 -1.82 -18.42 2.97
C THR A 60 -1.95 -19.69 2.12
N PHE A 61 -2.96 -19.75 1.26
CA PHE A 61 -3.13 -20.87 0.32
C PHE A 61 -2.17 -20.81 -0.86
N LEU A 62 -1.73 -19.62 -1.27
CA LEU A 62 -0.89 -19.42 -2.45
C LEU A 62 0.61 -19.34 -2.13
N PHE A 63 0.97 -18.88 -0.93
CA PHE A 63 2.35 -18.59 -0.55
C PHE A 63 2.66 -19.07 0.88
N GLN A 64 3.92 -19.40 1.12
CA GLN A 64 4.41 -19.70 2.47
C GLN A 64 4.74 -18.40 3.20
N LEU A 65 3.83 -17.97 4.07
CA LEU A 65 3.95 -16.71 4.80
C LEU A 65 5.03 -16.74 5.87
N SER A 66 5.90 -15.74 5.84
CA SER A 66 6.88 -15.48 6.90
C SER A 66 6.28 -14.59 7.99
N TRP A 67 5.73 -15.21 9.04
CA TRP A 67 5.11 -14.53 10.19
C TRP A 67 6.09 -13.67 11.01
N THR A 68 7.39 -13.89 10.86
CA THR A 68 8.43 -13.16 11.60
C THR A 68 8.66 -11.75 11.06
N GLN A 69 8.55 -11.54 9.76
CA GLN A 69 8.80 -10.22 9.16
C GLN A 69 7.79 -9.15 9.60
N PRO A 70 6.48 -9.41 9.60
CA PRO A 70 5.48 -8.45 10.09
C PRO A 70 5.70 -8.02 11.53
N LEU A 71 6.12 -8.95 12.39
CA LEU A 71 6.39 -8.67 13.79
C LEU A 71 7.58 -7.72 13.95
N ILE A 72 8.64 -7.92 13.17
CA ILE A 72 9.83 -7.05 13.15
C ILE A 72 9.46 -5.67 12.60
N ILE A 73 8.69 -5.62 11.51
CA ILE A 73 8.24 -4.37 10.88
C ILE A 73 7.37 -3.57 11.85
N CYS A 74 6.37 -4.21 12.49
CA CYS A 74 5.53 -3.58 13.49
C CYS A 74 6.35 -3.06 14.68
N ALA A 75 7.34 -3.82 15.16
CA ALA A 75 8.22 -3.37 16.24
C ALA A 75 9.06 -2.14 15.83
N LEU A 76 9.61 -2.14 14.61
CA LEU A 76 10.41 -1.04 14.08
C LEU A 76 9.56 0.23 13.91
N PHE A 77 8.34 0.10 13.39
CA PHE A 77 7.41 1.23 13.27
C PHE A 77 6.89 1.72 14.62
N TYR A 78 6.64 0.83 15.57
CA TYR A 78 6.30 1.22 16.93
C TYR A 78 7.42 2.03 17.60
N LEU A 79 8.67 1.61 17.42
CA LEU A 79 9.83 2.38 17.86
C LEU A 79 9.95 3.72 17.13
N SER A 80 9.70 3.75 15.81
CA SER A 80 9.69 4.99 15.03
C SER A 80 8.65 5.99 15.54
N GLN A 81 7.43 5.53 15.86
CA GLN A 81 6.37 6.37 16.46
C GLN A 81 6.78 6.93 17.83
N LYS A 82 7.60 6.19 18.60
CA LYS A 82 8.11 6.69 19.88
C LYS A 82 9.13 7.82 19.70
N ILE A 83 9.87 7.83 18.59
CA ILE A 83 10.89 8.85 18.28
C ILE A 83 10.27 10.05 17.54
N LEU A 84 9.36 9.79 16.59
CA LEU A 84 8.57 10.78 15.86
C LEU A 84 7.07 10.57 16.12
N PRO A 85 6.54 11.08 17.26
CA PRO A 85 5.14 10.94 17.58
C PRO A 85 4.26 11.67 16.55
N ASN A 86 3.18 11.01 16.11
CA ASN A 86 2.16 11.53 15.19
C ASN A 86 2.63 11.82 13.75
N SER A 87 3.80 11.35 13.34
CA SER A 87 4.27 11.54 11.95
C SER A 87 3.66 10.57 10.94
N LEU A 88 3.10 9.44 11.41
CA LEU A 88 2.53 8.37 10.58
C LEU A 88 1.13 8.02 11.08
N GLY A 89 0.17 7.90 10.16
CA GLY A 89 -1.18 7.47 10.50
C GLY A 89 -1.18 6.02 10.98
N LEU A 90 -1.98 5.70 12.01
CA LEU A 90 -2.15 4.32 12.47
C LEU A 90 -2.64 3.41 11.32
N GLY A 91 -3.45 3.94 10.40
CA GLY A 91 -3.91 3.20 9.23
C GLY A 91 -2.78 2.79 8.27
N ASP A 92 -1.82 3.67 8.03
CA ASP A 92 -0.66 3.38 7.19
C ASP A 92 0.15 2.22 7.76
N LEU A 93 0.31 2.19 9.09
CA LEU A 93 1.01 1.11 9.79
C LEU A 93 0.32 -0.23 9.62
N TRP A 94 -1.02 -0.27 9.70
CA TRP A 94 -1.78 -1.50 9.46
C TRP A 94 -1.62 -2.01 8.04
N ILE A 95 -1.63 -1.11 7.05
CA ILE A 95 -1.43 -1.46 5.63
C ILE A 95 -0.02 -2.03 5.41
N ILE A 96 1.01 -1.35 5.90
CA ILE A 96 2.40 -1.80 5.78
C ILE A 96 2.61 -3.13 6.52
N GLY A 97 2.03 -3.27 7.71
CA GLY A 97 2.05 -4.52 8.48
C GLY A 97 1.41 -5.68 7.71
N LEU A 98 0.26 -5.44 7.10
CA LEU A 98 -0.39 -6.46 6.26
C LEU A 98 0.42 -6.80 5.01
N TRP A 99 1.04 -5.81 4.36
CA TRP A 99 1.84 -6.05 3.15
C TRP A 99 3.17 -6.77 3.45
N SER A 100 3.73 -6.58 4.64
CA SER A 100 4.97 -7.26 5.07
C SER A 100 4.85 -8.79 5.20
N PHE A 101 3.62 -9.32 5.15
CA PHE A 101 3.39 -10.75 5.03
C PHE A 101 3.72 -11.28 3.63
N PHE A 102 3.56 -10.46 2.60
CA PHE A 102 3.67 -10.86 1.20
C PHE A 102 4.90 -10.30 0.50
N LEU A 103 5.39 -9.13 0.93
CA LEU A 103 6.60 -8.50 0.42
C LEU A 103 7.79 -8.86 1.29
N SER A 104 8.94 -9.10 0.65
CA SER A 104 10.21 -9.13 1.34
C SER A 104 10.55 -7.76 1.95
N SER A 105 11.41 -7.74 2.96
CA SER A 105 11.87 -6.50 3.59
C SER A 105 12.49 -5.52 2.59
N TYR A 106 13.13 -6.03 1.53
CA TYR A 106 13.71 -5.20 0.48
C TYR A 106 12.63 -4.53 -0.38
N GLU A 107 11.63 -5.29 -0.84
CA GLU A 107 10.52 -4.74 -1.61
C GLU A 107 9.71 -3.74 -0.80
N LEU A 108 9.46 -4.04 0.48
CA LEU A 108 8.74 -3.13 1.36
C LEU A 108 9.49 -1.81 1.57
N LEU A 109 10.83 -1.87 1.69
CA LEU A 109 11.66 -0.66 1.75
C LEU A 109 11.64 0.11 0.42
N GLN A 110 11.61 -0.57 -0.72
CA GLN A 110 11.42 0.07 -2.03
C GLN A 110 10.07 0.78 -2.12
N VAL A 111 8.98 0.13 -1.68
CA VAL A 111 7.63 0.72 -1.65
C VAL A 111 7.63 1.99 -0.80
N LEU A 112 8.18 1.92 0.42
CA LEU A 112 8.27 3.07 1.32
C LEU A 112 9.11 4.20 0.70
N PHE A 113 10.24 3.88 0.09
CA PHE A 113 11.09 4.87 -0.56
C PHE A 113 10.37 5.58 -1.71
N ILE A 114 9.69 4.83 -2.57
CA ILE A 114 8.90 5.38 -3.68
C ILE A 114 7.74 6.22 -3.15
N ALA A 115 7.04 5.74 -2.11
CA ALA A 115 5.94 6.45 -1.49
C ALA A 115 6.39 7.79 -0.88
N SER A 116 7.47 7.78 -0.10
CA SER A 116 8.04 9.00 0.49
C SER A 116 8.56 9.97 -0.58
N PHE A 117 9.23 9.47 -1.62
CA PHE A 117 9.76 10.32 -2.70
C PHE A 117 8.63 10.97 -3.52
N SER A 118 7.59 10.20 -3.85
CA SER A 118 6.42 10.72 -4.56
C SER A 118 5.61 11.71 -3.71
N GLY A 119 5.44 11.44 -2.41
CA GLY A 119 4.84 12.37 -1.46
C GLY A 119 5.63 13.68 -1.33
N LEU A 120 6.96 13.61 -1.24
CA LEU A 120 7.84 14.78 -1.19
C LEU A 120 7.76 15.60 -2.49
N THR A 121 7.75 14.93 -3.63
CA THR A 121 7.61 15.58 -4.94
C THR A 121 6.26 16.29 -5.05
N PHE A 122 5.17 15.64 -4.60
CA PHE A 122 3.84 16.24 -4.56
C PHE A 122 3.79 17.46 -3.64
N PHE A 123 4.37 17.35 -2.44
CA PHE A 123 4.50 18.47 -1.50
C PHE A 123 5.29 19.64 -2.11
N GLY A 124 6.42 19.36 -2.76
CA GLY A 124 7.22 20.38 -3.45
C GLY A 124 6.43 21.10 -4.56
N CYS A 125 5.70 20.36 -5.39
CA CYS A 125 4.81 20.93 -6.41
C CYS A 125 3.69 21.79 -5.80
N GLN A 126 3.10 21.36 -4.69
CA GLN A 126 2.07 22.09 -3.97
C GLN A 126 2.60 23.35 -3.29
N ALA A 127 3.81 23.29 -2.73
CA ALA A 127 4.52 24.44 -2.15
C ALA A 127 4.81 25.51 -3.22
N LEU A 128 5.24 25.11 -4.43
CA LEU A 128 5.40 26.03 -5.57
C LEU A 128 4.08 26.69 -5.98
N ARG A 129 2.95 25.99 -5.81
CA ARG A 129 1.59 26.49 -6.07
C ARG A 129 0.97 27.24 -4.88
N LYS A 130 1.72 27.45 -3.79
CA LYS A 130 1.28 28.10 -2.52
C LYS A 130 0.05 27.47 -1.88
N LYS A 131 -0.26 26.21 -2.19
CA LYS A 131 -1.34 25.44 -1.57
C LYS A 131 -0.72 24.32 -0.75
N ILE A 132 -0.25 24.65 0.44
CA ILE A 132 0.38 23.67 1.34
C ILE A 132 -0.75 22.92 2.06
N PRO A 133 -1.00 21.64 1.75
CA PRO A 133 -1.99 20.86 2.48
C PRO A 133 -1.50 20.60 3.91
N GLU A 134 -2.42 20.62 4.87
CA GLU A 134 -2.13 20.37 6.30
C GLU A 134 -1.80 18.90 6.57
N GLN A 135 -2.39 17.99 5.79
CA GLN A 135 -2.16 16.56 5.82
C GLN A 135 -2.14 16.01 4.39
N LEU A 136 -1.27 15.02 4.17
CA LEU A 136 -0.99 14.47 2.85
C LEU A 136 -1.39 12.99 2.87
N PRO A 137 -2.32 12.54 2.00
CA PRO A 137 -2.81 11.16 2.03
C PRO A 137 -1.69 10.22 1.61
N PHE A 138 -1.23 9.36 2.52
CA PHE A 138 -0.05 8.52 2.31
C PHE A 138 -0.36 7.25 1.51
N VAL A 139 -1.58 6.72 1.64
CA VAL A 139 -2.01 5.46 0.99
C VAL A 139 -1.95 5.52 -0.55
N PRO A 140 -2.34 6.63 -1.22
CA PRO A 140 -2.12 6.83 -2.66
C PRO A 140 -0.67 6.66 -3.09
N PHE A 141 0.28 7.15 -2.29
CA PHE A 141 1.71 7.03 -2.61
C PHE A 141 2.22 5.60 -2.35
N LEU A 142 1.72 4.93 -1.31
CA LEU A 142 1.95 3.50 -1.09
C LEU A 142 1.43 2.65 -2.25
N PHE A 143 0.24 2.96 -2.76
CA PHE A 143 -0.34 2.29 -3.93
C PHE A 143 0.55 2.38 -5.16
N VAL A 144 1.12 3.56 -5.43
CA VAL A 144 2.08 3.75 -6.54
C VAL A 144 3.31 2.87 -6.35
N GLY A 145 3.86 2.82 -5.12
CA GLY A 145 4.99 1.94 -4.80
C GLY A 145 4.65 0.46 -5.01
N LEU A 146 3.48 0.01 -4.55
CA LEU A 146 3.02 -1.37 -4.73
C LEU A 146 2.87 -1.73 -6.21
N LEU A 147 2.25 -0.84 -7.01
CA LEU A 147 2.14 -1.03 -8.45
C LEU A 147 3.51 -1.18 -9.11
N PHE A 148 4.47 -0.34 -8.73
CA PHE A 148 5.81 -0.41 -9.29
C PHE A 148 6.49 -1.76 -9.01
N ILE A 149 6.41 -2.26 -7.77
CA ILE A 149 6.95 -3.57 -7.42
C ILE A 149 6.26 -4.69 -8.20
N LEU A 150 4.92 -4.74 -8.18
CA LEU A 150 4.18 -5.83 -8.84
C LEU A 150 4.33 -5.84 -10.37
N LEU A 151 4.66 -4.69 -10.99
CA LEU A 151 4.99 -4.61 -12.40
C LEU A 151 6.45 -4.95 -12.69
N LYS A 152 7.38 -4.69 -11.76
CA LYS A 152 8.80 -5.03 -11.89
C LYS A 152 9.04 -6.54 -11.80
N ASP A 153 8.34 -7.22 -10.90
CA ASP A 153 8.53 -8.65 -10.63
C ASP A 153 7.64 -9.57 -11.50
N ARG A 154 7.09 -9.02 -12.60
CA ARG A 154 6.35 -9.77 -13.62
C ARG A 154 7.23 -10.06 -14.84
#